data_AF-A0A318H0K6-F1
#
_entry.id   AF-A0A318H0K6-F1
#
_cell.length_a   1.000
_cell.length_b   1.000
_cell.length_c   1.000
_cell.angle_alpha   90.00
_cell.angle_beta   90.00
_cell.angle_gamma   90.00
#
_symmetry.space_group_name_H-M   'P 1'
#
loop_
_entity.id
_entity.type
_entity.pdbx_description
1 polymer ?
#
loop_
_entity_poly.entity_id
_entity_poly.type
_entity_poly.pdbx_seq_one_letter_code
_entity_poly.pdbx_strand_id
1 'polypeptide(L)'
;MLRPVLSRLIRHVRPTGACIAGAGARRVLAALALAGVTAAALPSWEPDRQAAQAQRWGAVGVQAVKAYQAVVQQGGGLDDDARMQSVNQFVNRRLNFREDIDAWGVADYWATPVESLGKGQGDCEDYAISKYFALLATGVPAQRLRLVYVRASIGGAGGPQLAHMVLAYYPPSGTEPLILDNLVTEIRTASRRPDLTPVFSFNTDGLWQGAQGGSAGDPVARLSKWRDVLVRVKDEGSF
;
A
#
# COMPACT_ATOMS: atom_id res chain seq x y z
N MET A 1 -75.71 26.28 33.82
CA MET A 1 -74.93 25.76 32.67
C MET A 1 -75.49 24.40 32.28
N LEU A 2 -75.72 24.20 30.98
CA LEU A 2 -76.56 23.15 30.39
C LEU A 2 -75.91 21.75 30.43
N ARG A 3 -76.71 20.74 30.86
CA ARG A 3 -77.14 19.49 30.16
C ARG A 3 -76.30 18.95 28.96
N PRO A 4 -76.47 17.68 28.49
CA PRO A 4 -76.85 16.40 29.15
C PRO A 4 -76.33 15.09 28.47
N VAL A 5 -76.84 13.93 28.95
CA VAL A 5 -77.37 12.75 28.19
C VAL A 5 -76.51 11.49 27.86
N LEU A 6 -76.92 10.39 28.54
CA LEU A 6 -77.19 8.98 28.18
C LEU A 6 -76.48 8.24 27.01
N SER A 7 -76.16 6.95 27.22
CA SER A 7 -77.05 5.79 26.89
C SER A 7 -76.30 4.44 27.08
N ARG A 8 -76.68 3.60 28.05
CA ARG A 8 -77.39 2.29 27.90
C ARG A 8 -76.88 1.39 26.76
N LEU A 9 -76.21 0.27 27.03
CA LEU A 9 -76.66 -1.06 27.52
C LEU A 9 -76.62 -2.06 26.35
N ILE A 10 -76.04 -3.25 26.57
CA ILE A 10 -76.59 -4.58 26.24
C ILE A 10 -75.50 -5.63 26.52
N ARG A 11 -75.77 -6.50 27.50
CA ARG A 11 -75.11 -7.81 27.70
C ARG A 11 -75.46 -8.70 26.52
N HIS A 12 -74.62 -9.67 26.15
CA HIS A 12 -75.04 -11.06 25.92
C HIS A 12 -73.83 -12.01 25.94
N VAL A 13 -74.05 -13.13 26.61
CA VAL A 13 -73.16 -14.27 26.84
C VAL A 13 -73.16 -15.19 25.61
N ARG A 14 -72.10 -15.99 25.43
CA ARG A 14 -72.03 -17.40 24.93
C ARG A 14 -70.81 -17.62 23.99
N PRO A 15 -70.48 -18.86 23.58
CA PRO A 15 -69.82 -19.89 24.38
C PRO A 15 -68.59 -20.49 23.64
N THR A 16 -67.95 -21.46 24.26
CA THR A 16 -66.95 -22.37 23.68
C THR A 16 -67.48 -23.13 22.47
N GLY A 17 -66.64 -23.27 21.42
CA GLY A 17 -66.87 -24.16 20.29
C GLY A 17 -65.63 -24.24 19.39
N ALA A 18 -64.89 -25.34 19.48
CA ALA A 18 -63.87 -25.72 18.51
C ALA A 18 -64.55 -26.36 17.29
N CYS A 19 -64.09 -26.06 16.06
CA CYS A 19 -64.04 -26.99 14.92
C CYS A 19 -63.39 -26.34 13.67
N ILE A 20 -62.23 -26.88 13.30
CA ILE A 20 -61.72 -27.31 11.98
C ILE A 20 -62.01 -26.51 10.68
N ALA A 21 -60.91 -26.34 9.92
CA ALA A 21 -60.75 -26.28 8.45
C ALA A 21 -61.04 -24.95 7.71
N GLY A 22 -60.03 -24.50 6.95
CA GLY A 22 -60.18 -23.45 5.94
C GLY A 22 -58.82 -22.96 5.42
N ALA A 23 -58.34 -23.59 4.36
CA ALA A 23 -57.12 -23.21 3.65
C ALA A 23 -57.17 -21.75 3.18
N GLY A 24 -56.14 -20.98 3.55
CA GLY A 24 -55.88 -19.64 3.03
C GLY A 24 -54.38 -19.50 2.81
N ALA A 25 -53.93 -19.88 1.60
CA ALA A 25 -52.54 -19.79 1.19
C ALA A 25 -52.07 -18.32 1.18
N ARG A 26 -51.51 -17.86 2.31
CA ARG A 26 -50.71 -16.63 2.33
C ARG A 26 -49.34 -16.95 1.74
N ARG A 27 -49.15 -16.61 0.46
CA ARG A 27 -47.84 -16.58 -0.18
C ARG A 27 -46.98 -15.55 0.56
N VAL A 28 -46.19 -16.01 1.52
CA VAL A 28 -45.07 -15.23 2.06
C VAL A 28 -43.97 -15.31 1.01
N LEU A 29 -43.88 -14.29 0.16
CA LEU A 29 -42.69 -14.05 -0.66
C LEU A 29 -41.57 -13.63 0.30
N ALA A 30 -40.75 -14.60 0.72
CA ALA A 30 -39.48 -14.32 1.36
C ALA A 30 -38.55 -13.73 0.30
N ALA A 31 -38.48 -12.40 0.23
CA ALA A 31 -37.44 -11.71 -0.50
C ALA A 31 -36.12 -11.93 0.26
N LEU A 32 -35.39 -12.99 -0.10
CA LEU A 32 -33.98 -13.12 0.22
C LEU A 32 -33.24 -12.00 -0.53
N ALA A 33 -33.09 -10.85 0.11
CA ALA A 33 -32.11 -9.86 -0.30
C ALA A 33 -30.73 -10.50 -0.09
N LEU A 34 -30.18 -11.12 -1.14
CA LEU A 34 -28.74 -11.35 -1.21
C LEU A 34 -28.10 -9.95 -1.21
N ALA A 35 -27.74 -9.47 -0.03
CA ALA A 35 -26.73 -8.44 0.10
C ALA A 35 -25.42 -9.08 -0.37
N GLY A 36 -25.21 -9.06 -1.68
CA GLY A 36 -23.90 -9.28 -2.27
C GLY A 36 -23.01 -8.16 -1.79
N VAL A 37 -22.40 -8.33 -0.61
CA VAL A 37 -21.17 -7.63 -0.29
C VAL A 37 -20.16 -8.16 -1.29
N THR A 38 -20.05 -7.48 -2.43
CA THR A 38 -18.82 -7.53 -3.21
C THR A 38 -17.77 -6.96 -2.28
N ALA A 39 -17.11 -7.82 -1.49
CA ALA A 39 -15.82 -7.48 -0.95
C ALA A 39 -14.99 -7.14 -2.20
N ALA A 40 -14.78 -5.85 -2.45
CA ALA A 40 -13.74 -5.46 -3.39
C ALA A 40 -12.50 -6.21 -2.90
N ALA A 41 -12.01 -7.14 -3.72
CA ALA A 41 -10.85 -7.93 -3.36
C ALA A 41 -9.78 -6.91 -2.99
N LEU A 42 -9.41 -6.87 -1.71
CA LEU A 42 -8.28 -6.07 -1.28
C LEU A 42 -7.12 -6.49 -2.19
N PRO A 43 -6.31 -5.56 -2.69
CA PRO A 43 -5.10 -5.91 -3.40
C PRO A 43 -4.37 -7.01 -2.63
N SER A 44 -4.37 -8.22 -3.19
CA SER A 44 -4.06 -9.42 -2.43
C SER A 44 -2.57 -9.65 -2.50
N TRP A 45 -1.91 -9.48 -1.36
CA TRP A 45 -0.59 -10.03 -1.13
C TRP A 45 -0.64 -11.55 -1.35
N GLU A 46 -0.05 -12.02 -2.46
CA GLU A 46 -0.09 -13.42 -2.90
C GLU A 46 1.33 -14.03 -2.94
N PRO A 47 1.84 -14.54 -1.81
CA PRO A 47 3.20 -15.04 -1.68
C PRO A 47 3.59 -16.11 -2.71
N ASP A 48 2.67 -17.03 -3.00
CA ASP A 48 2.93 -18.13 -3.94
C ASP A 48 3.09 -17.62 -5.38
N ARG A 49 2.30 -16.61 -5.77
CA ARG A 49 2.39 -16.00 -7.10
C ARG A 49 3.71 -15.25 -7.27
N GLN A 50 4.11 -14.47 -6.27
CA GLN A 50 5.39 -13.78 -6.26
C GLN A 50 6.56 -14.77 -6.37
N ALA A 51 6.53 -15.85 -5.59
CA ALA A 51 7.55 -16.89 -5.63
C ALA A 51 7.59 -17.63 -6.98
N ALA A 52 6.44 -17.84 -7.62
CA ALA A 52 6.37 -18.41 -8.96
C ALA A 52 6.99 -17.48 -10.02
N GLN A 53 6.71 -16.17 -9.96
CA GLN A 53 7.32 -15.17 -10.85
C GLN A 53 8.84 -15.11 -10.66
N ALA A 54 9.32 -15.27 -9.43
CA ALA A 54 10.75 -15.29 -9.10
C ALA A 54 11.53 -16.49 -9.68
N GLN A 55 10.86 -17.51 -10.21
CA GLN A 55 11.51 -18.67 -10.83
C GLN A 55 12.38 -18.29 -12.03
N ARG A 56 12.14 -17.14 -12.67
CA ARG A 56 12.97 -16.65 -13.78
C ARG A 56 14.42 -16.34 -13.39
N TRP A 57 14.72 -16.21 -12.09
CA TRP A 57 16.08 -16.11 -11.55
C TRP A 57 16.52 -17.37 -10.78
N GLY A 58 15.82 -18.48 -10.99
CA GLY A 58 16.10 -19.77 -10.36
C GLY A 58 15.89 -19.77 -8.84
N ALA A 59 16.45 -20.79 -8.19
CA ALA A 59 16.26 -21.02 -6.76
C ALA A 59 16.69 -19.83 -5.89
N VAL A 60 17.76 -19.12 -6.27
CA VAL A 60 18.27 -17.97 -5.51
C VAL A 60 17.25 -16.81 -5.50
N GLY A 61 16.63 -16.52 -6.64
CA GLY A 61 15.59 -15.48 -6.73
C GLY A 61 14.34 -15.84 -5.94
N VAL A 62 13.90 -17.10 -6.01
CA VAL A 62 12.77 -17.60 -5.22
C VAL A 62 13.04 -17.46 -3.72
N GLN A 63 14.23 -17.82 -3.26
CA GLN A 63 14.60 -17.65 -1.85
C GLN A 63 14.68 -16.17 -1.44
N ALA A 64 15.10 -15.28 -2.35
CA ALA A 64 15.09 -13.83 -2.12
C ALA A 64 13.68 -13.32 -1.82
N VAL A 65 12.73 -13.69 -2.67
CA VAL A 65 11.33 -13.25 -2.55
C VAL A 65 10.66 -13.87 -1.34
N LYS A 66 10.95 -15.13 -1.00
CA LYS A 66 10.48 -15.73 0.27
C LYS A 66 11.04 -15.03 1.51
N ALA A 67 12.31 -14.63 1.51
CA ALA A 67 12.88 -13.88 2.62
C ALA A 67 12.20 -12.50 2.76
N TYR A 68 11.86 -11.86 1.66
CA TYR A 68 11.10 -10.62 1.65
C TYR A 68 9.68 -10.81 2.21
N GLN A 69 9.00 -11.88 1.83
CA GLN A 69 7.69 -12.25 2.39
C GLN A 69 7.75 -12.45 3.91
N ALA A 70 8.81 -13.08 4.41
CA ALA A 70 9.02 -13.26 5.84
C ALA A 70 9.18 -11.91 6.58
N VAL A 71 9.93 -10.96 6.01
CA VAL A 71 10.09 -9.62 6.58
C VAL A 71 8.76 -8.86 6.60
N VAL A 72 7.98 -8.95 5.52
CA VAL A 72 6.63 -8.34 5.46
C VAL A 72 5.72 -8.95 6.52
N GLN A 73 5.67 -10.28 6.63
CA GLN A 73 4.83 -10.98 7.60
C GLN A 73 5.20 -10.60 9.05
N GLN A 74 6.50 -10.56 9.36
CA GLN A 74 6.98 -10.17 10.69
C GLN A 74 6.69 -8.69 10.99
N GLY A 75 6.87 -7.81 10.00
CA GLY A 75 6.68 -6.37 10.14
C GLY A 75 5.25 -5.95 10.51
N GLY A 76 4.24 -6.74 10.13
CA GLY A 76 2.84 -6.47 10.47
C GLY A 76 2.55 -6.48 11.99
N GLY A 77 3.38 -7.17 12.78
CA GLY A 77 3.26 -7.20 14.24
C GLY A 77 4.13 -6.19 14.99
N LEU A 78 4.99 -5.44 14.28
CA LEU A 78 5.91 -4.47 14.88
C LEU A 78 5.24 -3.09 15.05
N ASP A 79 5.76 -2.31 15.99
CA ASP A 79 5.51 -0.87 16.02
C ASP A 79 6.11 -0.17 14.79
N ASP A 80 5.69 1.08 14.55
CA ASP A 80 6.06 1.80 13.33
C ASP A 80 7.58 1.97 13.19
N ASP A 81 8.31 2.30 14.26
CA ASP A 81 9.76 2.51 14.20
C ASP A 81 10.50 1.20 13.87
N ALA A 82 10.19 0.11 14.57
CA ALA A 82 10.80 -1.20 14.34
C ALA A 82 10.44 -1.76 12.95
N ARG A 83 9.21 -1.52 12.48
CA ARG A 83 8.75 -1.90 11.13
C ARG A 83 9.57 -1.20 10.05
N MET A 84 9.75 0.11 10.17
CA MET A 84 10.50 0.93 9.21
C MET A 84 11.97 0.51 9.17
N GLN A 85 12.57 0.28 10.34
CA GLN A 85 13.93 -0.24 10.45
C GLN A 85 14.10 -1.61 9.82
N SER A 86 13.18 -2.55 10.11
CA SER A 86 13.22 -3.92 9.60
C SER A 86 13.21 -3.95 8.07
N VAL A 87 12.25 -3.25 7.45
CA VAL A 87 12.14 -3.16 5.99
C VAL A 87 13.36 -2.45 5.39
N ASN A 88 13.76 -1.30 5.93
CA ASN A 88 14.87 -0.53 5.38
C ASN A 88 16.18 -1.32 5.40
N GLN A 89 16.47 -2.00 6.52
CA GLN A 89 17.67 -2.83 6.66
C GLN A 89 17.62 -4.05 5.74
N PHE A 90 16.47 -4.72 5.62
CA PHE A 90 16.34 -5.88 4.74
C PHE A 90 16.64 -5.52 3.29
N VAL A 91 15.96 -4.50 2.74
CA VAL A 91 16.13 -4.12 1.33
C VAL A 91 17.56 -3.64 1.08
N ASN A 92 18.11 -2.79 1.96
CA ASN A 92 19.46 -2.28 1.81
C ASN A 92 20.55 -3.37 1.83
N ARG A 93 20.32 -4.47 2.55
CA ARG A 93 21.25 -5.62 2.57
C ARG A 93 21.02 -6.59 1.42
N ARG A 94 19.78 -6.71 0.94
CA ARG A 94 19.41 -7.74 -0.04
C ARG A 94 19.79 -7.35 -1.46
N LEU A 95 19.70 -6.06 -1.78
CA LEU A 95 20.01 -5.52 -3.08
C LEU A 95 21.46 -5.04 -3.13
N ASN A 96 22.10 -5.26 -4.28
CA ASN A 96 23.38 -4.65 -4.61
C ASN A 96 23.13 -3.49 -5.59
N PHE A 97 23.67 -2.31 -5.28
CA PHE A 97 23.49 -1.15 -6.14
C PHE A 97 24.11 -1.38 -7.52
N ARG A 98 23.31 -1.22 -8.57
CA ARG A 98 23.71 -1.34 -9.97
C ARG A 98 22.84 -0.43 -10.82
N GLU A 99 23.47 0.29 -11.75
CA GLU A 99 22.77 1.11 -12.74
C GLU A 99 21.91 0.22 -13.66
N ASP A 100 20.78 0.74 -14.13
CA ASP A 100 19.84 -0.05 -14.93
C ASP A 100 20.41 -0.56 -16.25
N ILE A 101 21.34 0.18 -16.86
CA ILE A 101 21.97 -0.28 -18.10
C ILE A 101 22.75 -1.58 -17.87
N ASP A 102 23.35 -1.74 -16.69
CA ASP A 102 24.09 -2.95 -16.31
C ASP A 102 23.14 -4.03 -15.77
N ALA A 103 22.15 -3.62 -14.96
CA ALA A 103 21.21 -4.54 -14.35
C ALA A 103 20.19 -5.08 -15.36
N TRP A 104 19.59 -4.23 -16.19
CA TRP A 104 18.44 -4.55 -17.04
C TRP A 104 18.73 -4.45 -18.54
N GLY A 105 19.87 -3.86 -18.93
CA GLY A 105 20.20 -3.62 -20.34
C GLY A 105 19.39 -2.49 -20.98
N VAL A 106 18.62 -1.75 -20.17
CA VAL A 106 17.77 -0.63 -20.56
C VAL A 106 17.99 0.46 -19.52
N ALA A 107 18.16 1.71 -19.94
CA ALA A 107 18.33 2.81 -19.00
C ALA A 107 17.00 3.20 -18.34
N ASP A 108 17.04 3.53 -17.04
CA ASP A 108 15.93 4.11 -16.26
C ASP A 108 14.71 3.16 -16.29
N TYR A 109 14.95 1.90 -15.92
CA TYR A 109 14.00 0.80 -15.80
C TYR A 109 13.61 0.60 -14.34
N TRP A 110 12.39 0.99 -13.99
CA TRP A 110 11.92 0.84 -12.62
C TRP A 110 11.45 -0.58 -12.38
N ALA A 111 12.17 -1.32 -11.55
CA ALA A 111 11.88 -2.72 -11.27
C ALA A 111 10.82 -2.87 -10.17
N THR A 112 10.06 -3.96 -10.25
CA THR A 112 9.17 -4.38 -9.15
C THR A 112 9.98 -4.97 -8.00
N PRO A 113 9.40 -5.12 -6.79
CA PRO A 113 10.10 -5.81 -5.71
C PRO A 113 10.52 -7.23 -6.09
N VAL A 114 9.68 -7.99 -6.79
CA VAL A 114 10.01 -9.36 -7.24
C VAL A 114 11.20 -9.33 -8.22
N GLU A 115 11.27 -8.33 -9.08
CA GLU A 115 12.38 -8.11 -10.00
C GLU A 115 13.69 -7.77 -9.31
N SER A 116 13.73 -6.71 -8.51
CA SER A 116 14.94 -6.30 -7.82
C SER A 116 15.45 -7.41 -6.90
N LEU A 117 14.56 -8.07 -6.15
CA LEU A 117 14.92 -9.16 -5.23
C LEU A 117 15.34 -10.42 -5.97
N GLY A 118 14.62 -10.79 -7.02
CA GLY A 118 14.93 -11.96 -7.84
C GLY A 118 16.32 -11.85 -8.46
N LYS A 119 16.66 -10.67 -8.97
CA LYS A 119 17.97 -10.36 -9.54
C LYS A 119 19.05 -10.04 -8.50
N GLY A 120 18.64 -9.61 -7.31
CA GLY A 120 19.53 -9.15 -6.23
C GLY A 120 20.22 -7.82 -6.54
N GLN A 121 19.65 -7.00 -7.42
CA GLN A 121 20.22 -5.78 -7.96
C GLN A 121 19.12 -4.72 -8.12
N GLY A 122 19.53 -3.46 -8.07
CA GLY A 122 18.69 -2.31 -8.40
C GLY A 122 19.45 -1.02 -8.12
N ASP A 123 18.89 0.10 -8.56
CA ASP A 123 19.43 1.44 -8.28
C ASP A 123 18.55 2.17 -7.23
N CYS A 124 18.53 3.51 -7.21
CA CYS A 124 17.90 4.23 -6.11
C CYS A 124 16.37 4.06 -6.04
N GLU A 125 15.68 4.07 -7.18
CA GLU A 125 14.24 3.88 -7.25
C GLU A 125 13.83 2.47 -6.87
N ASP A 126 14.59 1.46 -7.30
CA ASP A 126 14.29 0.05 -7.05
C ASP A 126 14.29 -0.25 -5.54
N TYR A 127 15.23 0.35 -4.81
CA TYR A 127 15.25 0.26 -3.35
C TYR A 127 14.05 0.97 -2.73
N ALA A 128 13.69 2.16 -3.20
CA ALA A 128 12.56 2.92 -2.66
C ALA A 128 11.22 2.22 -2.95
N ILE A 129 11.02 1.71 -4.16
CA ILE A 129 9.85 0.94 -4.61
C ILE A 129 9.71 -0.35 -3.81
N SER A 130 10.81 -1.10 -3.64
CA SER A 130 10.83 -2.31 -2.81
C SER A 130 10.41 -2.01 -1.36
N LYS A 131 10.93 -0.95 -0.75
CA LYS A 131 10.53 -0.55 0.61
C LYS A 131 9.06 -0.09 0.67
N TYR A 132 8.59 0.62 -0.35
CA TYR A 132 7.23 1.14 -0.43
C TYR A 132 6.21 0.00 -0.39
N PHE A 133 6.33 -0.99 -1.27
CA PHE A 133 5.41 -2.11 -1.30
C PHE A 133 5.51 -3.03 -0.09
N ALA A 134 6.71 -3.21 0.47
CA ALA A 134 6.88 -3.94 1.73
C ALA A 134 6.07 -3.29 2.85
N LEU A 135 6.19 -1.97 3.01
CA LEU A 135 5.50 -1.24 4.07
C LEU A 135 3.99 -1.21 3.86
N LEU A 136 3.51 -1.08 2.62
CA LEU A 136 2.09 -1.28 2.32
C LEU A 136 1.60 -2.66 2.76
N ALA A 137 2.34 -3.71 2.41
CA ALA A 137 1.98 -5.08 2.74
C ALA A 137 2.04 -5.40 4.25
N THR A 138 2.85 -4.66 5.01
CA THR A 138 2.82 -4.71 6.49
C THR A 138 1.62 -3.98 7.11
N GLY A 139 0.81 -3.28 6.31
CA GLY A 139 -0.37 -2.54 6.75
C GLY A 139 -0.17 -1.04 6.97
N VAL A 140 0.96 -0.45 6.55
CA VAL A 140 1.13 1.00 6.59
C VAL A 140 0.21 1.64 5.54
N PRO A 141 -0.63 2.63 5.88
CA PRO A 141 -1.48 3.30 4.91
C PRO A 141 -0.66 4.01 3.82
N ALA A 142 -1.08 3.87 2.56
CA ALA A 142 -0.40 4.51 1.42
C ALA A 142 -0.25 6.02 1.58
N GLN A 143 -1.21 6.69 2.22
CA GLN A 143 -1.17 8.15 2.47
C GLN A 143 0.00 8.57 3.36
N ARG A 144 0.60 7.64 4.10
CA ARG A 144 1.78 7.87 4.95
C ARG A 144 3.09 7.55 4.25
N LEU A 145 3.07 7.07 3.01
CA LEU A 145 4.25 6.70 2.26
C LEU A 145 4.32 7.53 0.98
N ARG A 146 5.50 8.10 0.71
CA ARG A 146 5.76 8.80 -0.54
C ARG A 146 7.13 8.45 -1.07
N LEU A 147 7.19 8.02 -2.32
CA LEU A 147 8.42 8.01 -3.10
C LEU A 147 8.78 9.47 -3.37
N VAL A 148 10.00 9.88 -3.01
CA VAL A 148 10.45 11.27 -3.14
C VAL A 148 11.66 11.31 -4.05
N TYR A 149 11.52 12.01 -5.16
CA TYR A 149 12.65 12.34 -6.02
C TYR A 149 13.36 13.57 -5.46
N VAL A 150 14.67 13.46 -5.29
CA VAL A 150 15.51 14.48 -4.66
C VAL A 150 16.75 14.76 -5.52
N ARG A 151 17.37 15.92 -5.27
CA ARG A 151 18.77 16.16 -5.64
C ARG A 151 19.61 15.89 -4.39
N ALA A 152 20.48 14.88 -4.46
CA ALA A 152 21.35 14.48 -3.37
C ALA A 152 22.75 15.10 -3.53
N SER A 153 23.25 15.71 -2.45
CA SER A 153 24.57 16.33 -2.36
C SER A 153 25.59 15.31 -1.84
N ILE A 154 26.43 14.76 -2.71
CA ILE A 154 27.39 13.72 -2.29
C ILE A 154 28.64 14.35 -1.67
N GLY A 155 29.05 13.83 -0.52
CA GLY A 155 30.18 14.38 0.23
C GLY A 155 29.82 15.59 1.10
N GLY A 156 28.53 15.91 1.25
CA GLY A 156 28.04 16.97 2.13
C GLY A 156 27.67 18.27 1.39
N ALA A 157 27.49 19.34 2.17
CA ALA A 157 27.05 20.64 1.65
C ALA A 157 28.05 21.19 0.62
N GLY A 158 27.59 21.44 -0.61
CA GLY A 158 28.41 21.92 -1.73
C GLY A 158 29.05 20.83 -2.59
N GLY A 159 28.81 19.55 -2.27
CA GLY A 159 29.20 18.43 -3.11
C GLY A 159 28.41 18.34 -4.43
N PRO A 160 28.85 17.49 -5.38
CA PRO A 160 28.12 17.27 -6.62
C PRO A 160 26.70 16.78 -6.35
N GLN A 161 25.76 17.31 -7.13
CA GLN A 161 24.36 16.94 -7.07
C GLN A 161 24.10 15.78 -8.04
N LEU A 162 23.42 14.73 -7.58
CA LEU A 162 22.81 13.74 -8.47
C LEU A 162 21.31 13.60 -8.22
N ALA A 163 20.63 13.12 -9.26
CA ALA A 163 19.29 12.58 -9.17
C ALA A 163 19.27 11.39 -8.22
N HIS A 164 18.35 11.38 -7.26
CA HIS A 164 18.22 10.27 -6.31
C HIS A 164 16.75 10.06 -5.93
N MET A 165 16.42 8.87 -5.45
CA MET A 165 15.09 8.55 -4.92
C MET A 165 15.18 7.96 -3.52
N VAL A 166 14.28 8.43 -2.64
CA VAL A 166 14.12 7.93 -1.28
C VAL A 166 12.65 7.64 -0.98
N LEU A 167 12.39 6.87 0.07
CA LEU A 167 11.05 6.69 0.60
C LEU A 167 10.86 7.55 1.85
N ALA A 168 9.84 8.40 1.85
CA ALA A 168 9.43 9.17 3.02
C ALA A 168 8.24 8.50 3.70
N TYR A 169 8.34 8.29 5.01
CA TYR A 169 7.25 7.87 5.88
C TYR A 169 6.77 9.03 6.76
N TYR A 170 5.47 9.29 6.78
CA TYR A 170 4.82 10.34 7.57
C TYR A 170 4.17 9.73 8.82
N PRO A 171 4.72 9.95 10.02
CA PRO A 171 4.18 9.38 11.25
C PRO A 171 2.75 9.87 11.57
N PRO A 172 1.95 9.08 12.30
CA PRO A 172 0.59 9.47 12.73
C PRO A 172 0.53 10.78 13.51
N SER A 173 1.61 11.10 14.23
CA SER A 173 1.74 12.31 15.07
C SER A 173 1.72 13.61 14.27
N GLY A 174 1.85 13.56 12.94
CA GLY A 174 1.97 14.75 12.10
C GLY A 174 3.34 15.43 12.19
N THR A 175 4.34 14.74 12.76
CA THR A 175 5.74 15.21 12.76
C THR A 175 6.33 15.16 11.35
N GLU A 176 7.51 15.78 11.19
CA GLU A 176 8.27 15.71 9.95
C GLU A 176 8.52 14.25 9.50
N PRO A 177 8.55 13.96 8.19
CA PRO A 177 8.74 12.59 7.70
C PRO A 177 10.11 12.01 8.06
N LEU A 178 10.11 10.69 8.22
CA LEU A 178 11.30 9.85 8.29
C LEU A 178 11.72 9.43 6.88
N ILE A 179 13.03 9.49 6.61
CA ILE A 179 13.62 9.18 5.31
C ILE A 179 14.29 7.82 5.36
N LEU A 180 13.83 6.91 4.50
CA LEU A 180 14.39 5.59 4.25
C LEU A 180 15.17 5.64 2.94
N ASP A 181 16.48 5.43 3.03
CA ASP A 181 17.43 5.66 1.94
C ASP A 181 18.40 4.47 1.83
N ASN A 182 18.97 4.25 0.64
CA ASN A 182 20.02 3.28 0.38
C ASN A 182 21.43 3.87 0.51
N LEU A 183 21.62 5.18 0.32
CA LEU A 183 22.93 5.85 0.50
C LEU A 183 23.27 6.04 1.98
N VAL A 184 22.30 6.50 2.77
CA VAL A 184 22.42 6.62 4.23
C VAL A 184 21.39 5.70 4.86
N THR A 185 21.85 4.56 5.39
CA THR A 185 20.96 3.50 5.88
C THR A 185 20.29 3.83 7.22
N GLU A 186 20.81 4.79 7.97
CA GLU A 186 20.18 5.29 9.19
C GLU A 186 18.92 6.09 8.83
N ILE A 187 17.78 5.72 9.41
CA ILE A 187 16.52 6.44 9.22
C ILE A 187 16.58 7.75 10.00
N ARG A 188 16.43 8.86 9.30
CA ARG A 188 16.51 10.21 9.86
C ARG A 188 15.29 11.03 9.48
N THR A 189 14.96 12.05 10.27
CA THR A 189 13.98 13.06 9.86
C THR A 189 14.49 13.84 8.66
N ALA A 190 13.59 14.40 7.84
CA ALA A 190 13.97 15.17 6.66
C ALA A 190 14.91 16.36 6.98
N SER A 191 14.68 17.08 8.09
CA SER A 191 15.55 18.16 8.57
C SER A 191 16.98 17.69 8.92
N ARG A 192 17.16 16.41 9.22
CA ARG A 192 18.46 15.77 9.47
C ARG A 192 19.09 15.18 8.20
N ARG A 193 18.53 15.48 7.03
CA ARG A 193 19.04 15.15 5.70
C ARG A 193 19.19 16.41 4.83
N PRO A 194 19.99 17.40 5.26
CA PRO A 194 20.22 18.63 4.49
C PRO A 194 20.94 18.38 3.15
N ASP A 195 21.50 17.18 2.97
CA ASP A 195 22.06 16.72 1.71
C ASP A 195 21.00 16.46 0.63
N LEU A 196 19.73 16.28 1.00
CA LEU A 196 18.64 15.98 0.08
C LEU A 196 17.75 17.21 -0.15
N THR A 197 17.66 17.65 -1.41
CA THR A 197 16.72 18.70 -1.83
C THR A 197 15.54 18.06 -2.57
N PRO A 198 14.32 18.02 -2.01
CA PRO A 198 13.18 17.41 -2.67
C PRO A 198 12.74 18.19 -3.90
N VAL A 199 12.32 17.46 -4.95
CA VAL A 199 11.79 18.08 -6.17
C VAL A 199 10.32 17.73 -6.40
N PHE A 200 9.95 16.46 -6.27
CA PHE A 200 8.55 16.03 -6.22
C PHE A 200 8.42 14.69 -5.49
N SER A 201 7.20 14.32 -5.14
CA SER A 201 6.90 13.06 -4.46
C SER A 201 5.58 12.48 -4.93
N PHE A 202 5.42 11.16 -4.89
CA PHE A 202 4.23 10.46 -5.37
C PHE A 202 4.03 9.15 -4.62
N ASN A 203 2.84 8.57 -4.75
CA ASN A 203 2.52 7.24 -4.26
C ASN A 203 1.40 6.62 -5.13
N THR A 204 0.71 5.59 -4.64
CA THR A 204 -0.45 4.99 -5.33
C THR A 204 -1.68 5.89 -5.42
N ASP A 205 -1.76 6.92 -4.57
CA ASP A 205 -2.96 7.76 -4.42
C ASP A 205 -2.84 9.12 -5.14
N GLY A 206 -1.61 9.61 -5.37
CA GLY A 206 -1.41 10.92 -5.98
C GLY A 206 0.05 11.33 -6.21
N LEU A 207 0.21 12.54 -6.77
CA LEU A 207 1.48 13.23 -7.04
C LEU A 207 1.47 14.60 -6.36
N TRP A 208 2.58 14.98 -5.75
CA TRP A 208 2.82 16.28 -5.10
C TRP A 208 4.15 16.87 -5.58
N GLN A 209 4.15 18.12 -6.02
CA GLN A 209 5.38 18.84 -6.38
C GLN A 209 6.03 19.46 -5.13
N GLY A 210 7.36 19.44 -5.04
CA GLY A 210 8.11 20.00 -3.92
C GLY A 210 8.04 21.53 -3.85
N ALA A 211 8.40 22.10 -2.69
CA ALA A 211 8.30 23.54 -2.41
C ALA A 211 9.25 24.42 -3.25
N GLN A 212 10.19 23.83 -4.01
CA GLN A 212 11.09 24.54 -4.90
C GLN A 212 11.11 23.85 -6.27
N GLY A 213 10.38 24.43 -7.23
CA GLY A 213 10.35 24.01 -8.61
C GLY A 213 11.73 24.14 -9.27
N GLY A 214 12.43 23.02 -9.37
CA GLY A 214 13.60 22.85 -10.23
C GLY A 214 13.34 21.73 -11.23
N SER A 215 13.89 21.84 -12.44
CA SER A 215 13.81 20.78 -13.46
C SER A 215 14.53 19.52 -12.97
N ALA A 216 13.77 18.47 -12.66
CA ALA A 216 14.24 17.16 -12.23
C ALA A 216 14.08 16.09 -13.31
N GLY A 217 13.83 16.48 -14.57
CA GLY A 217 13.30 15.61 -15.61
C GLY A 217 11.79 15.75 -15.77
N ASP A 218 11.20 15.02 -16.73
CA ASP A 218 9.76 15.08 -17.04
C ASP A 218 8.93 14.27 -16.02
N PRO A 219 8.11 14.93 -15.17
CA PRO A 219 7.25 14.23 -14.22
C PRO A 219 6.24 13.30 -14.91
N VAL A 220 5.82 13.60 -16.14
CA VAL A 220 4.87 12.77 -16.90
C VAL A 220 5.49 11.44 -17.28
N ALA A 221 6.71 11.44 -17.81
CA ALA A 221 7.44 10.21 -18.13
C ALA A 221 7.61 9.31 -16.89
N ARG A 222 7.93 9.89 -15.73
CA ARG A 222 8.09 9.13 -14.48
C ARG A 222 6.79 8.59 -13.93
N LEU A 223 5.71 9.36 -14.03
CA LEU A 223 4.37 8.85 -13.74
C LEU A 223 4.01 7.69 -14.67
N SER A 224 4.45 7.70 -15.93
CA SER A 224 4.25 6.58 -16.85
C SER A 224 4.98 5.33 -16.37
N LYS A 225 6.25 5.45 -15.95
CA LYS A 225 7.03 4.33 -15.39
C LYS A 225 6.43 3.80 -14.10
N TRP A 226 6.02 4.71 -13.21
CA TRP A 226 5.33 4.32 -12.00
C TRP A 226 4.05 3.53 -12.29
N ARG A 227 3.24 3.99 -13.25
CA ARG A 227 2.03 3.27 -13.67
C ARG A 227 2.34 1.89 -14.24
N ASP A 228 3.42 1.75 -15.00
CA ASP A 228 3.89 0.45 -15.48
C ASP A 228 4.29 -0.48 -14.33
N VAL A 229 5.05 0.02 -13.35
CA VAL A 229 5.36 -0.72 -12.11
C VAL A 229 4.09 -1.17 -11.41
N LEU A 230 3.08 -0.31 -11.26
CA LEU A 230 1.82 -0.68 -10.61
C LEU A 230 1.10 -1.84 -11.33
N VAL A 231 1.11 -1.84 -12.67
CA VAL A 231 0.52 -2.94 -13.46
C VAL A 231 1.29 -4.24 -13.20
N ARG A 232 2.62 -4.21 -13.29
CA ARG A 232 3.44 -5.41 -13.09
C ARG A 232 3.40 -5.93 -11.65
N VAL A 233 3.40 -5.05 -10.66
CA VAL A 233 3.24 -5.41 -9.24
C VAL A 233 1.91 -6.11 -8.98
N LYS A 234 0.82 -5.63 -9.58
CA LYS A 234 -0.50 -6.27 -9.50
C LYS A 234 -0.49 -7.64 -10.17
N ASP A 235 0.10 -7.76 -11.35
CA ASP A 235 0.21 -9.03 -12.07
C ASP A 235 1.03 -10.06 -11.27
N GLU A 236 2.05 -9.61 -10.53
CA GLU A 236 2.87 -10.42 -9.65
C GLU A 236 2.22 -10.76 -8.29
N GLY A 237 1.10 -10.12 -7.94
CA GLY A 237 0.41 -10.33 -6.67
C GLY A 237 1.11 -9.68 -5.48
N SER A 238 1.76 -8.53 -5.69
CA SER A 238 2.49 -7.80 -4.64
C SER A 238 1.70 -6.64 -4.02
N PHE A 239 0.58 -6.23 -4.63
CA PHE A 239 -0.40 -5.25 -4.17
C PHE A 239 -1.56 -5.25 -5.19
#